data_AF-A0A7U6KE44-F1
#
_entry.id   AF-A0A7U6KE44-F1
#
_cell.length_a   1.000
_cell.length_b   1.000
_cell.length_c   1.000
_cell.angle_alpha   90.00
_cell.angle_beta   90.00
_cell.angle_gamma   90.00
#
_symmetry.space_group_name_H-M   'P 1'
#
loop_
_entity.id
_entity.type
_entity.pdbx_description
1 polymer ?
#
loop_
_entity_poly.entity_id
_entity_poly.type
_entity_poly.pdbx_seq_one_letter_code
_entity_poly.pdbx_strand_id
1 'polypeptide(L)' 'MNKSNKELTAEIVCTFIQSWNSNPKCNALQLGNIKELIQTTYDAISSLDDQN' A
#
# COMPACT_ATOMS: atom_id res chain seq x y z
N MET A 1 -12.25 13.78 -10.91
CA MET A 1 -10.78 13.87 -10.77
C MET A 1 -10.29 12.47 -10.48
N ASN A 2 -9.36 11.93 -11.27
CA ASN A 2 -8.68 10.70 -10.88
C ASN A 2 -7.88 10.98 -9.61
N LYS A 3 -7.90 10.04 -8.67
CA LYS A 3 -7.04 10.11 -7.48
C LYS A 3 -5.59 10.12 -7.94
N SER A 4 -4.74 10.89 -7.27
CA SER A 4 -3.29 10.84 -7.51
C SER A 4 -2.73 9.49 -7.06
N ASN A 5 -1.58 9.09 -7.62
CA ASN A 5 -0.91 7.84 -7.25
C ASN A 5 -0.58 7.79 -5.75
N LYS A 6 -0.35 8.95 -5.12
CA LYS A 6 -0.15 9.06 -3.67
C LYS A 6 -1.41 8.74 -2.88
N GLU A 7 -2.57 9.25 -3.30
CA GLU A 7 -3.86 8.98 -2.66
C GLU A 7 -4.25 7.50 -2.80
N LEU A 8 -4.08 6.93 -4.00
CA LEU A 8 -4.31 5.50 -4.25
C LEU A 8 -3.37 4.61 -3.42
N THR A 9 -2.08 4.96 -3.35
CA THR A 9 -1.11 4.24 -2.51
C THR A 9 -1.53 4.25 -1.05
N ALA A 10 -1.90 5.43 -0.52
CA ALA A 10 -2.31 5.57 0.86
C ALA A 10 -3.55 4.72 1.17
N GLU A 11 -4.55 4.70 0.29
CA GLU A 11 -5.74 3.88 0.46
C GLU A 11 -5.42 2.38 0.49
N ILE A 12 -4.66 1.89 -0.50
CA ILE A 12 -4.31 0.46 -0.58
C ILE A 12 -3.53 0.02 0.65
N VAL A 13 -2.49 0.79 1.04
CA VAL A 13 -1.66 0.46 2.21
C VAL A 13 -2.48 0.52 3.50
N CYS A 14 -3.32 1.54 3.67
CA CYS A 14 -4.19 1.64 4.85
C CYS A 14 -5.15 0.45 4.95
N THR A 15 -5.79 0.06 3.84
CA THR A 15 -6.66 -1.11 3.80
C THR A 15 -5.88 -2.39 4.14
N PHE A 16 -4.69 -2.58 3.57
CA PHE A 16 -3.84 -3.72 3.90
C PHE A 16 -3.50 -3.78 5.40
N ILE A 17 -3.06 -2.67 6.00
CA ILE A 17 -2.71 -2.62 7.43
C ILE A 17 -3.93 -2.88 8.30
N GLN A 18 -5.09 -2.31 7.95
CA GLN A 18 -6.34 -2.56 8.68
C GLN A 18 -6.73 -4.05 8.62
N SER A 19 -6.69 -4.67 7.44
CA SER A 19 -6.96 -6.10 7.26
C SER A 19 -5.93 -7.01 7.95
N TRP A 20 -4.68 -6.59 7.99
CA TRP A 20 -3.62 -7.30 8.69
C TRP A 20 -3.86 -7.29 10.20
N ASN A 21 -4.13 -6.11 10.77
CA ASN A 21 -4.37 -5.93 12.19
C ASN A 21 -5.68 -6.56 12.67
N SER A 22 -6.67 -6.73 11.79
CA SER A 22 -7.92 -7.41 12.14
C SER A 22 -7.80 -8.94 12.14
N ASN A 23 -6.69 -9.50 11.65
CA ASN A 23 -6.45 -10.93 11.64
C ASN A 23 -5.54 -11.37 12.81
N PRO A 24 -6.06 -12.09 13.82
CA PRO A 24 -5.29 -12.47 15.01
C PRO A 24 -4.18 -13.50 14.74
N LYS A 25 -4.12 -14.09 13.54
CA LYS A 25 -3.07 -15.04 13.13
C LYS A 25 -1.89 -14.36 12.44
N CYS A 26 -1.97 -13.07 12.18
CA CYS A 26 -0.90 -12.32 11.54
C CYS A 26 0.17 -11.89 12.55
N ASN A 27 1.44 -12.02 12.17
CA ASN A 27 2.56 -11.54 12.99
C ASN A 27 2.58 -10.01 13.03
N ALA A 28 3.25 -9.42 14.04
CA ALA A 28 3.43 -7.97 14.10
C ALA A 28 4.15 -7.45 12.85
N LEU A 29 3.63 -6.37 12.25
CA LEU A 29 4.30 -5.68 11.15
C LEU A 29 5.54 -4.94 11.68
N GLN A 30 6.69 -5.18 11.06
CA GLN A 30 7.89 -4.41 11.32
C GLN A 30 7.87 -3.11 10.50
N LEU A 31 8.40 -2.02 11.08
CA LEU A 31 8.45 -0.71 10.42
C LEU A 31 9.14 -0.74 9.05
N GLY A 32 10.19 -1.57 8.90
CA GLY A 32 10.87 -1.76 7.62
C GLY A 32 9.93 -2.27 6.52
N ASN A 33 9.13 -3.28 6.85
CA ASN A 33 8.17 -3.90 5.92
C ASN A 33 7.08 -2.90 5.49
N ILE A 34 6.68 -1.99 6.39
CA ILE A 34 5.68 -0.95 6.06
C ILE A 34 6.25 0.03 5.03
N LYS A 35 7.50 0.47 5.20
CA LYS A 35 8.16 1.37 4.25
C LYS A 35 8.27 0.72 2.86
N GLU A 36 8.71 -0.54 2.82
CA GLU A 36 8.83 -1.30 1.59
C GLU A 36 7.47 -1.52 0.90
N LEU A 37 6.42 -1.84 1.67
CA LEU A 37 5.07 -1.97 1.16
C LEU A 37 4.56 -0.68 0.51
N ILE A 38 4.76 0.47 1.16
CA ILE A 38 4.36 1.78 0.61
C ILE A 38 5.07 2.03 -0.71
N GLN A 39 6.39 1.82 -0.75
CA GLN A 39 7.20 2.08 -1.93
C GLN A 39 6.83 1.16 -3.09
N THR A 40 6.71 -0.14 -2.81
CA THR A 40 6.30 -1.15 -3.81
C THR A 40 4.91 -0.86 -4.37
N THR A 41 3.97 -0.45 -3.51
CA THR A 41 2.61 -0.11 -3.95
C THR A 41 2.61 1.14 -4.83
N TYR A 42 3.36 2.18 -4.47
CA TYR A 42 3.48 3.39 -5.27
C TYR A 42 4.11 3.13 -6.64
N ASP A 43 5.19 2.34 -6.67
CA ASP A 43 5.91 1.99 -7.90
C ASP A 43 4.99 1.17 -8.82
N ALA A 44 4.22 0.21 -8.27
CA ALA A 44 3.25 -0.58 -9.02
C ALA A 44 2.15 0.30 -9.64
N ILE A 45 1.53 1.20 -8.87
CA ILE A 45 0.51 2.12 -9.40
C ILE A 45 1.10 3.01 -10.49
N SER A 46 2.29 3.59 -10.24
CA SER A 46 2.93 4.50 -11.20
C SER A 46 3.26 3.77 -12.51
N SER A 47 3.70 2.51 -12.44
CA SER A 47 3.97 1.70 -13.63
C SER A 47 2.73 1.39 -14.47
N LEU A 48 1.54 1.34 -13.86
CA LEU A 48 0.26 1.16 -14.57
C LEU A 48 -0.20 2.45 -15.24
N ASP A 49 0.10 3.60 -14.63
CA ASP A 49 -0.19 4.92 -15.19
C ASP A 49 0.70 5.19 -16.41
N ASP A 50 1.98 4.80 -16.36
CA ASP A 50 2.95 4.95 -17.47
C ASP A 50 2.63 4.05 -18.68
N GLN A 51 1.75 3.05 -18.52
CA GLN A 51 1.31 2.15 -19.60
C GLN A 51 0.04 2.61 -20.32
N ASN A 52 -0.59 3.71 -19.87
CA ASN A 52 -1.79 4.32 -20.48
C ASN A 52 -1.45 5.60 -21.26
#